data_AF-A0A5J6P3Q3-F1
#
_entry.id   AF-A0A5J6P3Q3-F1
#
_cell.length_a   1.000
_cell.length_b   1.000
_cell.length_c   1.000
_cell.angle_alpha   90.00
_cell.angle_beta   90.00
_cell.angle_gamma   90.00
#
_symmetry.space_group_name_H-M   'P 1'
#
loop_
_entity.id
_entity.type
_entity.pdbx_description
1 polymer ?
#
loop_
_entity_poly.entity_id
_entity_poly.type
_entity_poly.pdbx_seq_one_letter_code
_entity_poly.pdbx_strand_id
1 'polypeptide(L)'
;MHYIVIAITFLATFLADIFTRSVGVVFEILTKRILIIASCLTVLAAFVVAFYALILTLVNSISATLPPFFSAAASMVVPDNFITIVSIQITARIARWAYEWNVKVLQWRL
;
A
#
# COMPACT_ATOMS: atom_id res chain seq x y z
N MET A 1 -2.38 -38.12 45.85
CA MET A 1 -2.85 -38.12 44.46
C MET A 1 -3.01 -36.71 43.89
N HIS A 2 -3.64 -35.75 44.60
CA HIS A 2 -3.87 -34.39 44.08
C HIS A 2 -2.62 -33.57 43.74
N TYR A 3 -1.54 -33.67 44.53
CA TYR A 3 -0.33 -32.85 44.34
C TYR A 3 0.47 -33.21 43.06
N ILE A 4 0.42 -34.46 42.62
CA ILE A 4 1.14 -34.94 41.42
C ILE A 4 0.44 -34.44 40.15
N VAL A 5 -0.89 -34.41 40.16
CA VAL A 5 -1.68 -33.89 39.03
C VAL A 5 -1.43 -32.40 38.86
N ILE A 6 -1.41 -31.62 39.95
CA ILE A 6 -1.13 -30.18 39.91
C ILE A 6 0.27 -29.89 39.34
N ALA A 7 1.28 -30.68 39.73
CA ALA A 7 2.64 -30.51 39.24
C ALA A 7 2.78 -30.83 37.74
N ILE A 8 2.14 -31.89 37.26
CA ILE A 8 2.13 -32.26 35.84
C ILE A 8 1.36 -31.23 35.01
N THR A 9 0.21 -30.76 35.49
CA THR A 9 -0.56 -29.71 34.82
C THR A 9 0.24 -28.40 34.77
N PHE A 10 0.93 -28.01 35.85
CA PHE A 10 1.76 -26.80 35.84
C PHE A 10 2.91 -26.88 34.83
N LEU A 11 3.60 -28.03 34.76
CA LEU A 11 4.68 -28.23 33.80
C LEU A 11 4.17 -28.23 32.36
N ALA A 12 3.01 -28.86 32.10
CA ALA A 12 2.37 -28.85 30.79
C ALA A 12 1.98 -27.43 30.35
N THR A 13 1.39 -26.63 31.24
CA THR A 13 1.02 -25.24 30.95
C THR A 13 2.25 -24.36 30.74
N PHE A 14 3.32 -24.57 31.50
CA PHE A 14 4.58 -23.84 31.35
C PHE A 14 5.25 -24.14 30.00
N LEU A 15 5.31 -25.41 29.58
CA LEU A 15 5.84 -25.77 28.25
C LEU A 15 4.97 -25.21 27.12
N ALA A 16 3.65 -25.26 27.28
CA ALA A 16 2.72 -24.70 26.29
C ALA A 16 2.87 -23.17 26.17
N ASP A 17 3.09 -22.45 27.27
CA ASP A 17 3.28 -20.99 27.25
C ASP A 17 4.60 -20.60 26.54
N ILE A 18 5.68 -21.34 26.78
CA ILE A 18 6.96 -21.11 26.07
C ILE A 18 6.80 -21.36 24.55
N PHE A 19 6.11 -22.43 24.18
CA PHE A 19 5.88 -22.75 22.76
C PHE A 19 4.99 -21.70 22.07
N THR A 20 3.93 -21.28 22.74
CA THR A 20 3.01 -20.27 22.20
C THR A 20 3.68 -18.91 22.06
N ARG A 21 4.51 -18.49 23.04
CA ARG A 21 5.26 -17.23 22.96
C ARG A 21 6.30 -17.24 21.85
N SER A 22 7.05 -18.33 21.68
CA SER A 22 8.08 -18.42 20.64
C SER A 22 7.48 -18.36 19.23
N VAL A 23 6.37 -19.06 19.00
CA VAL A 23 5.61 -18.97 17.75
C VAL A 23 5.00 -17.58 17.56
N GLY A 24 4.42 -17.00 18.61
CA GLY A 24 3.82 -15.67 18.60
C GLY A 24 4.81 -14.57 18.18
N VAL A 25 6.04 -14.59 18.69
CA VAL A 25 7.08 -13.61 18.32
C VAL A 25 7.46 -13.71 16.84
N VAL A 26 7.56 -14.92 16.28
CA VAL A 26 7.87 -15.12 14.85
C VAL A 26 6.74 -14.55 13.98
N PHE A 27 5.48 -14.83 14.31
CA PHE A 27 4.34 -14.26 13.60
C PHE A 27 4.26 -12.74 13.74
N GLU A 28 4.59 -12.17 14.89
CA GLU A 28 4.59 -10.73 15.10
C GLU A 28 5.67 -10.04 14.24
N ILE A 29 6.86 -10.64 14.13
CA ILE A 29 7.95 -10.13 13.28
C ILE A 29 7.57 -10.18 11.80
N LEU A 30 6.96 -11.29 11.34
CA LEU A 30 6.52 -11.43 9.95
C LEU A 30 5.37 -10.46 9.62
N THR A 31 4.39 -10.36 10.51
CA THR A 31 3.22 -9.49 10.33
C THR A 31 3.65 -8.03 10.24
N LYS A 32 4.54 -7.56 11.12
CA LYS A 32 5.04 -6.17 11.10
C LYS A 32 5.62 -5.77 9.73
N ARG A 33 6.39 -6.65 9.08
CA ARG A 33 6.98 -6.37 7.77
C ARG A 33 5.94 -6.32 6.65
N ILE A 34 5.00 -7.26 6.65
CA ILE A 34 3.93 -7.32 5.64
C ILE A 34 2.99 -6.10 5.78
N LEU A 35 2.68 -5.69 7.00
CA LEU A 35 1.78 -4.57 7.28
C LEU A 35 2.36 -3.22 6.82
N ILE A 36 3.69 -3.05 6.92
CA ILE A 36 4.38 -1.86 6.38
C ILE A 36 4.29 -1.82 4.85
N ILE A 37 4.54 -2.95 4.18
CA ILE A 37 4.46 -3.01 2.71
C ILE A 37 3.01 -2.80 2.24
N ALA A 38 2.05 -3.44 2.89
CA ALA A 38 0.64 -3.31 2.57
C ALA A 38 0.13 -1.88 2.79
N SER A 39 0.48 -1.24 3.91
CA SER A 39 0.10 0.16 4.16
C SER A 39 0.70 1.11 3.12
N CYS A 40 1.98 0.94 2.75
CA CYS A 40 2.59 1.73 1.68
C CYS A 40 1.89 1.55 0.32
N LEU A 41 1.57 0.31 -0.05
CA LEU A 41 0.87 0.00 -1.30
C LEU A 41 -0.54 0.59 -1.34
N THR A 42 -1.29 0.50 -0.23
CA THR A 42 -2.65 1.06 -0.14
C THR A 42 -2.67 2.58 -0.26
N VAL A 43 -1.73 3.29 0.39
CA VAL A 43 -1.59 4.75 0.26
C VAL A 43 -1.23 5.14 -1.17
N LEU A 44 -0.34 4.39 -1.82
CA LEU A 44 0.06 4.66 -3.19
C LEU A 44 -1.11 4.42 -4.16
N ALA A 45 -1.85 3.33 -4.00
CA ALA A 45 -3.04 3.05 -4.79
C ALA A 45 -4.12 4.14 -4.61
N ALA A 46 -4.37 4.59 -3.38
CA ALA A 46 -5.32 5.66 -3.09
C ALA A 46 -4.90 6.99 -3.75
N PHE A 47 -3.61 7.32 -3.72
CA PHE A 47 -3.08 8.52 -4.36
C PHE A 47 -3.31 8.51 -5.89
N VAL A 48 -3.08 7.37 -6.53
CA VAL A 48 -3.25 7.22 -7.99
C VAL A 48 -4.71 7.39 -8.39
N VAL A 49 -5.63 6.76 -7.66
CA VAL A 49 -7.07 6.89 -7.92
C VAL A 49 -7.53 8.32 -7.73
N ALA A 50 -7.10 8.98 -6.64
CA ALA A 50 -7.42 10.38 -6.38
C ALA A 50 -6.88 11.31 -7.48
N PHE A 51 -5.66 11.08 -7.95
CA PHE A 51 -5.05 11.87 -9.01
C PHE A 51 -5.75 11.69 -10.36
N TYR A 52 -6.11 10.46 -10.72
CA TYR A 52 -6.91 10.19 -11.92
C TYR A 52 -8.27 10.90 -11.87
N ALA A 53 -8.98 10.79 -10.74
CA ALA A 53 -10.26 11.47 -10.55
C ALA A 53 -10.13 13.00 -10.64
N LEU A 54 -9.05 13.56 -10.09
CA LEU A 54 -8.77 15.00 -10.16
C LEU A 54 -8.56 15.46 -11.61
N ILE A 55 -7.75 14.75 -12.40
CA ILE A 55 -7.55 15.13 -13.81
C ILE A 55 -8.85 15.02 -14.59
N LEU A 56 -9.61 13.94 -14.40
CA LEU A 56 -10.86 13.73 -15.12
C LEU A 56 -11.90 14.82 -14.78
N THR A 57 -12.03 15.19 -13.51
CA THR A 57 -12.92 16.27 -13.09
C THR A 57 -12.47 17.64 -13.59
N LEU A 58 -11.17 17.88 -13.68
CA LEU A 58 -10.60 19.11 -14.24
C LEU A 58 -10.85 19.22 -15.75
N VAL A 59 -10.71 18.13 -16.50
CA VAL A 59 -11.06 18.10 -17.93
C VAL A 59 -12.55 18.33 -18.12
N ASN A 60 -13.40 17.72 -17.30
CA ASN A 60 -14.85 17.88 -17.38
C ASN A 60 -15.34 19.29 -17.01
N SER A 61 -14.70 19.95 -16.05
CA SER A 61 -15.05 21.34 -15.69
C SER A 61 -14.62 22.35 -16.76
N ILE A 62 -13.48 22.09 -17.40
CA ILE A 62 -13.01 22.88 -18.54
C ILE A 62 -13.92 22.68 -19.76
N SER A 63 -14.32 21.43 -20.07
CA SER A 63 -15.23 21.17 -21.20
C SER A 63 -16.63 21.74 -20.98
N ALA A 64 -17.10 21.84 -19.73
CA ALA A 64 -18.37 22.48 -19.40
C ALA A 64 -18.36 24.01 -19.61
N THR A 65 -17.19 24.66 -19.61
CA THR A 65 -17.06 26.12 -19.72
C THR A 65 -16.57 26.59 -21.09
N LEU A 66 -15.98 25.70 -21.89
CA LEU A 66 -15.46 26.02 -23.22
C LEU A 66 -16.51 25.88 -24.34
N PRO A 67 -16.45 26.71 -25.39
CA PRO A 67 -17.24 26.52 -26.59
C PRO A 67 -16.96 25.16 -27.29
N PRO A 68 -17.95 24.53 -27.94
CA PRO A 68 -17.86 23.17 -28.48
C PRO A 68 -16.74 22.95 -29.52
N PHE A 69 -16.33 24.02 -30.20
CA PHE A 69 -15.26 23.99 -31.20
C PHE A 69 -13.90 23.66 -30.58
N PHE A 70 -13.66 24.08 -29.33
CA PHE A 70 -12.42 23.79 -28.63
C PHE A 70 -12.32 22.34 -28.17
N SER A 71 -13.43 21.73 -27.73
CA SER A 71 -13.44 20.30 -27.40
C SER A 71 -13.20 19.43 -28.63
N ALA A 72 -13.75 19.81 -29.79
CA ALA A 72 -13.51 19.10 -31.04
C ALA A 72 -12.04 19.19 -31.48
N ALA A 73 -11.44 20.38 -31.42
CA ALA A 73 -10.02 20.56 -31.75
C ALA A 73 -9.10 19.80 -30.78
N ALA A 74 -9.40 19.80 -29.48
CA ALA A 74 -8.63 19.07 -28.48
C ALA A 74 -8.63 17.55 -28.73
N SER A 75 -9.78 16.98 -29.14
CA SER A 75 -9.90 15.55 -29.48
C SER A 75 -9.09 15.12 -30.70
N MET A 76 -8.67 16.05 -31.57
CA MET A 76 -7.82 15.73 -32.72
C MET A 76 -6.34 15.64 -32.36
N VAL A 77 -5.92 16.24 -31.24
CA VAL A 77 -4.51 16.31 -30.81
C VAL A 77 -4.24 15.38 -29.64
N VAL A 78 -5.20 15.27 -28.71
CA VAL A 78 -5.06 14.49 -27.49
C VAL A 78 -5.80 13.16 -27.66
N PRO A 79 -5.10 12.01 -27.58
CA PRO A 79 -5.75 10.72 -27.68
C PRO A 79 -6.60 10.44 -26.42
N ASP A 80 -7.68 9.67 -26.58
CA ASP A 80 -8.65 9.38 -25.52
C ASP A 80 -8.03 8.70 -24.28
N ASN A 81 -6.90 8.02 -24.45
CA ASN A 81 -6.17 7.34 -23.39
C ASN A 81 -5.12 8.22 -22.68
N PHE A 82 -5.03 9.51 -23.00
CA PHE A 82 -4.01 10.41 -22.45
C PHE A 82 -4.04 10.46 -20.91
N ILE A 83 -5.22 10.58 -20.31
CA ILE A 83 -5.38 10.63 -18.84
C ILE A 83 -4.85 9.33 -18.21
N THR A 84 -5.13 8.18 -18.83
CA THR A 84 -4.67 6.87 -18.38
C THR A 84 -3.16 6.73 -18.51
N ILE A 85 -2.56 7.19 -19.62
CA ILE A 85 -1.11 7.12 -19.84
C ILE A 85 -0.38 8.00 -18.81
N VAL A 86 -0.84 9.22 -18.59
CA VAL A 86 -0.23 10.17 -17.65
C VAL A 86 -0.33 9.64 -16.21
N SER A 87 -1.50 9.14 -15.81
CA SER A 87 -1.69 8.56 -14.48
C SER A 87 -0.79 7.34 -14.26
N ILE A 88 -0.67 6.43 -15.24
CA ILE A 88 0.24 5.27 -15.15
C ILE A 88 1.71 5.72 -15.03
N GLN A 89 2.15 6.70 -15.82
CA GLN A 89 3.54 7.20 -15.75
C GLN A 89 3.87 7.82 -14.39
N ILE A 90 2.97 8.64 -13.86
CA ILE A 90 3.16 9.26 -12.54
C ILE A 90 3.16 8.19 -11.45
N THR A 91 2.24 7.22 -11.54
CA THR A 91 2.19 6.06 -10.63
C THR A 91 3.52 5.30 -10.63
N ALA A 92 4.06 4.99 -11.81
CA ALA A 92 5.31 4.26 -11.94
C ALA A 92 6.50 5.03 -11.32
N ARG A 93 6.54 6.36 -11.48
CA ARG A 93 7.58 7.21 -10.88
C ARG A 93 7.48 7.27 -9.36
N ILE A 94 6.28 7.37 -8.81
CA ILE A 94 6.05 7.37 -7.36
C ILE A 94 6.37 6.00 -6.76
N ALA A 95 6.00 4.91 -7.44
CA ALA A 95 6.34 3.55 -7.02
C ALA A 95 7.86 3.34 -6.98
N ARG A 96 8.59 3.82 -7.99
CA ARG A 96 10.05 3.81 -8.00
C ARG A 96 10.63 4.63 -6.84
N TRP A 97 10.12 5.84 -6.61
CA TRP A 97 10.57 6.69 -5.51
C TRP A 97 10.35 6.04 -4.14
N ALA A 98 9.19 5.42 -3.92
CA ALA A 98 8.87 4.69 -2.69
C ALA A 98 9.81 3.49 -2.49
N TYR A 99 10.14 2.77 -3.57
CA TYR A 99 11.12 1.67 -3.51
C TYR A 99 12.53 2.19 -3.13
N GLU A 100 13.00 3.26 -3.77
CA GLU A 100 14.30 3.86 -3.45
C GLU A 100 14.39 4.36 -2.01
N TRP A 101 13.29 4.91 -1.46
CA TRP A 101 13.20 5.28 -0.05
C TRP A 101 13.32 4.09 0.89
N ASN A 102 12.59 3.00 0.64
CA ASN A 102 12.67 1.79 1.47
C ASN A 102 14.08 1.20 1.48
N VAL A 103 14.75 1.17 0.32
CA VAL A 103 16.14 0.71 0.21
C VAL A 103 17.09 1.62 0.99
N LYS A 104 16.95 2.95 0.88
CA LYS A 104 17.78 3.91 1.63
C LYS A 104 17.56 3.81 3.14
N VAL A 105 16.32 3.66 3.59
CA VAL A 105 15.99 3.48 5.02
C VAL A 105 16.59 2.20 5.58
N LEU A 106 16.61 1.11 4.80
CA LEU A 106 17.29 -0.13 5.16
C LEU A 106 18.81 0.06 5.24
N GLN A 107 19.40 0.76 4.27
CA GLN A 107 20.84 1.06 4.27
C GLN A 107 21.28 1.91 5.47
N TRP A 108 20.48 2.88 5.90
CA TRP A 108 20.80 3.71 7.07
C TRP A 108 20.66 3.00 8.42
N ARG A 109 20.08 1.79 8.46
CA ARG A 109 19.93 0.98 9.67
C ARG A 109 21.01 -0.09 9.84
N LEU A 110 21.83 -0.33 8.81
CA LEU A 110 23.00 -1.21 8.85
C LEU A 110 24.25 -0.42 9.23
#